data_AF-A0A3C1C4S2-F1
#
_entry.id   AF-A0A3C1C4S2-F1
#
_cell.length_a   1.000
_cell.length_b   1.000
_cell.length_c   1.000
_cell.angle_alpha   90.00
_cell.angle_beta   90.00
_cell.angle_gamma   90.00
#
_symmetry.space_group_name_H-M   'P 1'
#
loop_
_entity.id
_entity.type
_entity.pdbx_description
1 polymer ?
#
loop_
_entity_poly.entity_id
_entity_poly.type
_entity_poly.pdbx_seq_one_letter_code
_entity_poly.pdbx_strand_id
1 'polypeptide(L)'
;MLKRKKVGILLFILIIELSSVLNAQIQETPIIREAVIPELEIQFSISINGKPIGDIDTGIWHNEPILKKEVASRLLINYLRPDIYSVIFDTLFDELDWLTAKDFSIAGISFEFSELLLSLSITIPPEYSPVIDIDFVPEQFQNYKPIIRPAPFAGFIQNESNFQVSDFSDGTALFSTRLNSMIDIKGAHLFADALLSYAFGSSQGFSWNLDSAYVLRDSTAKHSRAKIGKINIPGVSNQSQPSLYAMSLENLEDRQYIVRTGYIDNQTEFSIRKTARVSVEVNGKPIRQVLLEPGNYRILDLPFTTGLNEFVLRIEEIDGNVQVFRRTIPREANIMQP
;
A
#
# COMPACT_ATOMS: atom_id res chain seq x y z
N MET A 1 42.96 -21.44 -14.20
CA MET A 1 41.71 -21.97 -13.61
C MET A 1 41.49 -21.32 -12.24
N LEU A 2 41.16 -20.04 -12.24
CA LEU A 2 40.96 -19.21 -11.04
C LEU A 2 40.03 -18.07 -11.47
N LYS A 3 38.77 -18.05 -10.99
CA LYS A 3 37.79 -16.93 -11.01
C LYS A 3 36.37 -17.50 -11.03
N ARG A 4 35.82 -17.81 -9.86
CA ARG A 4 34.36 -17.94 -9.63
C ARG A 4 33.92 -17.75 -8.18
N LYS A 5 34.86 -17.64 -7.23
CA LYS A 5 34.56 -17.46 -5.79
C LYS A 5 34.57 -16.01 -5.26
N LYS A 6 34.80 -14.99 -6.09
CA LYS A 6 34.86 -13.58 -5.65
C LYS A 6 33.66 -12.70 -6.04
N VAL A 7 32.68 -13.22 -6.78
CA VAL A 7 31.50 -12.44 -7.20
C VAL A 7 30.38 -12.45 -6.16
N GLY A 8 30.26 -13.52 -5.37
CA GLY A 8 29.24 -13.61 -4.31
C GLY A 8 29.49 -12.70 -3.10
N ILE A 9 30.76 -12.40 -2.79
CA ILE A 9 31.11 -11.57 -1.63
C ILE A 9 30.95 -10.07 -1.95
N LEU A 10 31.20 -9.67 -3.21
CA LEU A 10 30.97 -8.29 -3.65
C LEU A 10 29.49 -7.94 -3.78
N LEU A 11 28.61 -8.90 -4.12
CA LEU A 11 27.17 -8.66 -4.14
C LEU A 11 26.58 -8.56 -2.73
N PHE A 12 27.14 -9.26 -1.74
CA PHE A 12 26.66 -9.22 -0.35
C PHE A 12 27.10 -7.93 0.37
N ILE A 13 28.27 -7.38 0.02
CA ILE A 13 28.73 -6.09 0.54
C ILE A 13 27.97 -4.93 -0.12
N LEU A 14 27.58 -5.04 -1.39
CA LEU A 14 26.79 -4.00 -2.05
C LEU A 14 25.33 -3.92 -1.56
N ILE A 15 24.75 -5.02 -1.05
CA ILE A 15 23.38 -5.02 -0.51
C ILE A 15 23.34 -4.43 0.91
N ILE A 16 24.45 -4.46 1.65
CA ILE A 16 24.53 -3.88 3.00
C ILE A 16 24.76 -2.36 2.96
N GLU A 17 25.37 -1.82 1.89
CA GLU A 17 25.63 -0.37 1.77
C GLU A 17 24.51 0.45 1.10
N LEU A 18 23.40 -0.17 0.69
CA LEU A 18 22.27 0.54 0.06
C LEU A 18 21.09 0.84 0.98
N SER A 19 21.13 0.40 2.25
CA SER A 19 20.11 0.67 3.26
C SER A 19 20.48 1.77 4.26
N SER A 20 21.65 2.41 4.13
CA SER A 20 22.21 3.30 5.16
C SER A 20 21.94 4.79 4.97
N VAL A 21 20.80 5.20 4.41
CA VAL A 21 20.47 6.63 4.29
C VAL A 21 19.04 6.89 4.75
N LEU A 22 18.82 6.73 6.06
CA LEU A 22 17.95 7.51 6.97
C LEU A 22 17.62 6.75 8.28
N ASN A 23 18.51 5.92 8.83
CA ASN A 23 18.36 5.51 10.23
C ASN A 23 18.95 6.63 11.11
N ALA A 24 18.10 7.33 11.86
CA ALA A 24 18.54 8.00 13.06
C ALA A 24 19.23 6.93 13.93
N GLN A 25 20.56 7.01 14.06
CA GLN A 25 21.36 6.02 14.79
C GLN A 25 21.08 6.17 16.28
N ILE A 26 20.02 5.54 16.77
CA ILE A 26 19.84 5.31 18.19
C ILE A 26 20.90 4.31 18.63
N GLN A 27 21.56 4.59 19.73
CA GLN A 27 22.56 3.69 20.29
C GLN A 27 21.87 2.41 20.79
N GLU A 28 22.24 1.25 20.25
CA GLU A 28 21.57 -0.04 20.57
C GLU A 28 22.10 -0.72 21.85
N THR A 29 23.04 -0.09 22.56
CA THR A 29 23.60 -0.63 23.80
C THR A 29 22.83 -0.13 25.02
N PRO A 30 22.44 -1.02 25.96
CA PRO A 30 21.72 -0.62 27.17
C PRO A 30 22.54 0.38 27.99
N ILE A 31 21.85 1.35 28.60
CA ILE A 31 22.48 2.31 29.50
C ILE A 31 22.66 1.66 30.87
N ILE A 32 23.91 1.47 31.30
CA ILE A 32 24.24 0.94 32.62
C ILE A 32 24.68 2.10 33.53
N ARG A 33 23.97 2.31 34.64
CA ARG A 33 24.33 3.32 35.66
C ARG A 33 23.83 2.93 37.05
N GLU A 34 24.32 3.64 38.07
CA GLU A 34 23.85 3.49 39.45
C GLU A 34 22.36 3.85 39.59
N ALA A 35 21.69 3.24 40.58
CA ALA A 35 20.27 3.42 40.81
C ALA A 35 19.93 4.89 41.14
N VAL A 36 19.09 5.50 40.31
CA VAL A 36 18.54 6.84 40.53
C VAL A 36 17.29 6.71 41.39
N ILE A 37 17.27 7.40 42.53
CA ILE A 37 16.16 7.38 43.49
C ILE A 37 15.69 8.83 43.69
N PRO A 38 14.39 9.14 43.55
CA PRO A 38 13.89 10.50 43.75
C PRO A 38 14.11 10.97 45.19
N GLU A 39 14.59 12.21 45.33
CA GLU A 39 14.64 12.91 46.63
C GLU A 39 13.26 13.46 47.01
N LEU A 40 12.45 13.82 46.01
CA LEU A 40 11.11 14.37 46.17
C LEU A 40 10.23 13.96 44.99
N GLU A 41 8.99 13.54 45.25
CA GLU A 41 7.99 13.28 44.21
C GLU A 41 7.03 14.49 44.11
N ILE A 42 6.90 15.06 42.91
CA ILE A 42 6.03 16.21 42.61
C ILE A 42 5.28 15.98 41.31
N GLN A 43 4.08 16.54 41.21
CA GLN A 43 3.31 16.60 39.97
C GLN A 43 3.78 17.75 39.07
N PHE A 44 4.15 17.43 37.84
CA PHE A 44 4.46 18.42 36.80
C PHE A 44 3.44 18.34 35.67
N SER A 45 3.16 19.49 35.07
CA SER A 45 2.38 19.53 33.83
C SER A 45 3.28 19.13 32.67
N ILE A 46 2.85 18.14 31.88
CA ILE A 46 3.63 17.62 30.76
C ILE A 46 3.04 18.04 29.41
N SER A 47 3.94 18.42 28.50
CA SER A 47 3.64 18.64 27.10
C SER A 47 4.52 17.75 26.21
N ILE A 48 3.93 17.21 25.15
CA ILE A 48 4.63 16.40 24.14
C ILE A 48 4.46 17.10 22.79
N ASN A 49 5.58 17.41 22.12
CA ASN A 49 5.59 18.16 20.86
C ASN A 49 4.75 19.45 20.92
N GLY A 50 4.79 20.15 22.07
CA GLY A 50 4.04 21.38 22.33
C GLY A 50 2.54 21.19 22.65
N LYS A 51 2.01 19.96 22.66
CA LYS A 51 0.63 19.66 23.06
C LYS A 51 0.57 19.30 24.55
N PRO A 52 -0.24 19.99 25.37
CA PRO A 52 -0.41 19.64 26.78
C PRO A 52 -1.15 18.30 26.89
N ILE A 53 -0.61 17.37 27.67
CA ILE A 53 -1.20 16.04 27.88
C ILE A 53 -1.93 15.97 29.23
N GLY A 54 -1.43 16.69 30.24
CA GLY A 54 -1.99 16.73 31.59
C GLY A 54 -0.89 16.78 32.64
N ASP A 55 -1.23 16.44 33.88
CA ASP A 55 -0.29 16.42 34.99
C ASP A 55 0.12 14.99 35.31
N ILE A 56 1.40 14.79 35.63
CA ILE A 56 1.99 13.47 35.90
C ILE A 56 2.84 13.48 37.16
N ASP A 57 2.84 12.36 37.88
CA ASP A 57 3.73 12.16 39.02
C ASP A 57 5.17 11.94 38.53
N THR A 58 6.08 12.79 38.97
CA THR A 58 7.51 12.77 38.62
C THR A 58 8.37 12.88 39.87
N GLY A 59 9.67 12.61 39.73
CA GLY A 59 10.65 12.77 40.80
C GLY A 59 11.59 13.94 40.52
N ILE A 60 12.21 14.47 41.57
CA ILE A 60 13.39 15.34 41.48
C ILE A 60 14.59 14.59 42.06
N TRP A 61 15.72 14.63 41.36
CA TRP A 61 17.00 14.07 41.80
C TRP A 61 18.12 15.06 41.45
N HIS A 62 18.89 15.52 42.44
CA HIS A 62 19.92 16.56 42.24
C HIS A 62 19.43 17.82 41.49
N ASN A 63 18.21 18.27 41.79
CA ASN A 63 17.54 19.40 41.11
C ASN A 63 17.24 19.16 39.61
N GLU A 64 17.32 17.91 39.14
CA GLU A 64 16.89 17.50 37.80
C GLU A 64 15.58 16.71 37.88
N PRO A 65 14.67 16.86 36.91
CA PRO A 65 13.47 16.05 36.85
C PRO A 65 13.80 14.65 36.37
N ILE A 66 13.19 13.67 37.01
CA ILE A 66 13.25 12.27 36.63
C ILE A 66 11.85 11.69 36.43
N LEU A 67 11.72 10.79 35.48
CA LEU A 67 10.46 10.19 35.07
C LEU A 67 10.53 8.67 35.21
N LYS A 68 9.54 8.05 35.87
CA LYS A 68 9.43 6.58 35.96
C LYS A 68 9.31 5.99 34.56
N LYS A 69 10.04 4.90 34.27
CA LYS A 69 10.00 4.22 32.97
C LYS A 69 8.59 3.79 32.58
N GLU A 70 7.77 3.33 33.52
CA GLU A 70 6.37 2.92 33.25
C GLU A 70 5.47 4.10 32.89
N VAL A 71 5.78 5.29 33.39
CA VAL A 71 5.05 6.52 33.04
C VAL A 71 5.50 6.99 31.66
N ALA A 72 6.82 7.05 31.41
CA ALA A 72 7.39 7.43 30.12
C ALA A 72 6.91 6.53 28.96
N SER A 73 6.95 5.21 29.16
CA SER A 73 6.51 4.21 28.17
C SER A 73 5.05 4.40 27.78
N ARG A 74 4.14 4.54 28.76
CA ARG A 74 2.71 4.78 28.50
C ARG A 74 2.45 6.12 27.82
N LEU A 75 3.21 7.15 28.17
CA LEU A 75 3.06 8.47 27.55
C LEU A 75 3.50 8.46 26.08
N LEU A 76 4.58 7.75 25.75
CA LEU A 76 5.21 7.80 24.45
C LEU A 76 4.76 6.71 23.46
N ILE A 77 4.00 5.70 23.90
CA ILE A 77 3.55 4.58 23.05
C ILE A 77 2.80 5.02 21.78
N ASN A 78 2.01 6.09 21.86
CA ASN A 78 1.25 6.62 20.71
C ASN A 78 2.02 7.67 19.89
N TYR A 79 3.19 8.09 20.37
CA TYR A 79 4.01 9.13 19.73
C TYR A 79 5.29 8.58 19.11
N LEU A 80 5.59 7.30 19.32
CA LEU A 80 6.73 6.62 18.75
C LEU A 80 6.26 5.50 17.80
N ARG A 81 6.99 5.29 16.71
CA ARG A 81 6.81 4.12 15.85
C ARG A 81 7.16 2.84 16.63
N PRO A 82 6.48 1.70 16.39
CA PRO A 82 6.66 0.48 17.20
C PRO A 82 8.10 -0.06 17.23
N ASP A 83 8.83 0.05 16.12
CA ASP A 83 10.24 -0.34 16.02
C ASP A 83 11.12 0.53 16.94
N ILE A 84 11.00 1.86 16.84
CA ILE A 84 11.75 2.82 17.66
C ILE A 84 11.39 2.69 19.13
N TYR A 85 10.11 2.48 19.44
CA TYR A 85 9.64 2.26 20.80
C TYR A 85 10.36 1.06 21.43
N SER A 86 10.43 -0.07 20.72
CA SER A 86 11.12 -1.27 21.24
C SER A 86 12.61 -1.05 21.44
N VAL A 87 13.26 -0.30 20.54
CA VAL A 87 14.69 0.04 20.68
C VAL A 87 14.94 0.91 21.92
N ILE A 88 14.07 1.90 22.17
CA ILE A 88 14.24 2.82 23.30
C ILE A 88 13.87 2.15 24.64
N PHE A 89 12.70 1.52 24.74
CA PHE A 89 12.18 1.05 26.02
C PHE A 89 12.57 -0.38 26.38
N ASP A 90 12.68 -1.26 25.39
CA ASP A 90 12.97 -2.69 25.61
C ASP A 90 14.47 -3.01 25.47
N THR A 91 15.27 -2.05 24.99
CA THR A 91 16.74 -2.23 24.85
C THR A 91 17.53 -1.12 25.54
N LEU A 92 17.39 0.14 25.13
CA LEU A 92 18.18 1.25 25.70
C LEU A 92 17.88 1.48 27.19
N PHE A 93 16.60 1.48 27.56
CA PHE A 93 16.11 1.72 28.93
C PHE A 93 15.74 0.43 29.68
N ASP A 94 16.19 -0.74 29.24
CA ASP A 94 15.72 -2.02 29.81
C ASP A 94 15.97 -2.11 31.33
N GLU A 95 17.20 -1.80 31.76
CA GLU A 95 17.64 -1.90 33.16
C GLU A 95 17.35 -0.65 34.02
N LEU A 96 16.61 0.35 33.49
CA LEU A 96 16.38 1.62 34.18
C LEU A 96 14.95 1.73 34.74
N ASP A 97 14.82 1.98 36.05
CA ASP A 97 13.52 2.30 36.67
C ASP A 97 13.14 3.78 36.51
N TRP A 98 14.14 4.67 36.61
CA TRP A 98 13.99 6.13 36.51
C TRP A 98 14.85 6.69 35.38
N LEU A 99 14.23 7.55 34.58
CA LEU A 99 14.81 8.18 33.39
C LEU A 99 15.09 9.66 33.67
N THR A 100 16.26 10.12 33.25
CA THR A 100 16.78 11.49 33.37
C THR A 100 16.78 12.17 32.01
N ALA A 101 16.93 13.49 31.99
CA ALA A 101 17.10 14.26 30.75
C ALA A 101 18.24 13.71 29.86
N LYS A 102 19.32 13.21 30.48
CA LYS A 102 20.46 12.63 29.77
C LYS A 102 20.09 11.34 29.03
N ASP A 103 19.27 10.48 29.60
CA ASP A 103 18.86 9.23 28.95
C ASP A 103 17.99 9.51 27.72
N PHE A 104 17.06 10.46 27.84
CA PHE A 104 16.27 10.94 26.70
C PHE A 104 17.17 11.54 25.62
N SER A 105 18.20 12.32 26.00
CA SER A 105 19.14 12.88 25.04
C SER A 105 19.95 11.82 24.29
N ILE A 106 20.31 10.70 24.93
CA ILE A 106 20.97 9.55 24.30
C ILE A 106 20.04 8.88 23.28
N ALA A 107 18.74 8.80 23.59
CA ALA A 107 17.72 8.34 22.66
C ALA A 107 17.43 9.34 21.51
N GLY A 108 18.00 10.56 21.56
CA GLY A 108 17.74 11.63 20.60
C GLY A 108 16.43 12.38 20.84
N ILE A 109 15.81 12.25 22.01
CA ILE A 109 14.58 12.94 22.42
C ILE A 109 14.96 14.12 23.32
N SER A 110 14.42 15.32 23.07
CA SER A 110 14.63 16.46 23.98
C SER A 110 13.73 16.34 25.20
N PHE A 111 14.30 16.58 26.38
CA PHE A 111 13.63 16.56 27.67
C PHE A 111 14.00 17.83 28.41
N GLU A 112 13.09 18.79 28.43
CA GLU A 112 13.32 20.14 28.96
C GLU A 112 12.36 20.43 30.11
N PHE A 113 12.89 20.96 31.21
CA PHE A 113 12.11 21.31 32.39
C PHE A 113 12.20 22.80 32.69
N SER A 114 11.04 23.39 32.96
CA SER A 114 10.91 24.77 33.42
C SER A 114 10.52 24.80 34.89
N GLU A 115 11.49 25.11 35.76
CA GLU A 115 11.26 25.26 37.20
C GLU A 115 10.19 26.32 37.52
N LEU A 116 10.14 27.40 36.74
CA LEU A 116 9.22 28.52 36.97
C LEU A 116 7.76 28.15 36.69
N LEU A 117 7.53 27.26 35.73
CA LEU A 117 6.19 26.82 35.32
C LEU A 117 5.85 25.43 35.86
N LEU A 118 6.80 24.76 36.54
CA LEU A 118 6.72 23.35 36.93
C LEU A 118 6.23 22.48 35.77
N SER A 119 6.80 22.73 34.58
CA SER A 119 6.38 22.09 33.34
C SER A 119 7.51 21.30 32.70
N LEU A 120 7.17 20.13 32.20
CA LEU A 120 8.06 19.24 31.47
C LEU A 120 7.66 19.21 29.99
N SER A 121 8.62 19.47 29.11
CA SER A 121 8.45 19.45 27.66
C SER A 121 9.28 18.32 27.07
N ILE A 122 8.59 17.38 26.42
CA ILE A 122 9.24 16.32 25.65
C ILE A 122 9.07 16.64 24.17
N THR A 123 10.19 16.80 23.46
CA THR A 123 10.18 17.02 22.00
C THR A 123 10.78 15.82 21.31
N ILE A 124 9.95 15.14 20.53
CA ILE A 124 10.28 13.92 19.80
C ILE A 124 10.65 14.31 18.37
N PRO A 125 11.79 13.84 17.83
CA PRO A 125 12.12 14.00 16.43
C PRO A 125 10.99 13.46 15.53
N PRO A 126 10.60 14.18 14.46
CA PRO A 126 9.60 13.72 13.51
C PRO A 126 9.88 12.31 12.99
N GLU A 127 11.16 11.96 12.80
CA GLU A 127 11.63 10.68 12.31
C GLU A 127 11.22 9.50 13.20
N TYR A 128 10.91 9.73 14.48
CA TYR A 128 10.44 8.71 15.42
C TYR A 128 8.92 8.63 15.49
N SER A 129 8.20 9.61 14.94
CA SER A 129 6.73 9.64 15.00
C SER A 129 6.13 8.50 14.18
N PRO A 130 4.92 8.01 14.53
CA PRO A 130 4.19 7.05 13.72
C PRO A 130 4.00 7.56 12.29
N VAL A 131 4.00 6.64 11.34
CA VAL A 131 3.81 6.97 9.93
C VAL A 131 2.33 7.24 9.67
N ILE A 132 2.02 8.44 9.18
CA ILE A 132 0.67 8.85 8.80
C ILE A 132 0.50 8.61 7.30
N ASP A 133 -0.44 7.76 6.94
CA ASP A 133 -0.77 7.49 5.54
C ASP A 133 -1.55 8.67 4.93
N ILE A 134 -1.11 9.15 3.77
CA ILE A 134 -1.78 10.21 3.01
C ILE A 134 -2.17 9.69 1.63
N ASP A 135 -3.43 9.98 1.26
CA ASP A 135 -3.93 9.80 -0.10
C ASP A 135 -3.82 11.11 -0.89
N PHE A 136 -3.18 11.06 -2.07
CA PHE A 136 -3.04 12.21 -2.96
C PHE A 136 -4.05 12.19 -4.12
N VAL A 137 -4.81 11.10 -4.28
CA VAL A 137 -5.95 11.08 -5.18
C VAL A 137 -7.10 11.81 -4.46
N PRO A 138 -7.82 12.73 -5.13
CA PRO A 138 -9.00 13.33 -4.52
C PRO A 138 -9.95 12.20 -4.11
N GLU A 139 -10.46 12.23 -2.88
CA GLU A 139 -11.57 11.37 -2.46
C GLU A 139 -12.64 11.49 -3.55
N GLN A 140 -12.71 10.48 -4.42
CA GLN A 140 -13.91 10.29 -5.18
C GLN A 140 -14.91 9.96 -4.11
N PHE A 141 -15.76 10.94 -3.74
CA PHE A 141 -16.90 10.72 -2.87
C PHE A 141 -17.48 9.40 -3.29
N GLN A 142 -17.25 8.37 -2.47
CA GLN A 142 -17.80 7.07 -2.76
C GLN A 142 -19.29 7.33 -2.64
N ASN A 143 -19.94 7.46 -3.79
CA ASN A 143 -21.37 7.40 -3.83
C ASN A 143 -21.62 5.95 -3.42
N TYR A 144 -21.78 5.74 -2.10
CA TYR A 144 -22.16 4.49 -1.47
C TYR A 144 -23.57 4.19 -1.96
N LYS A 145 -23.70 3.96 -3.25
CA LYS A 145 -24.86 3.30 -3.81
C LYS A 145 -24.94 2.00 -3.05
N PRO A 146 -26.11 1.66 -2.49
CA PRO A 146 -26.28 0.42 -1.75
C PRO A 146 -25.71 -0.70 -2.60
N ILE A 147 -24.92 -1.59 -1.99
CA ILE A 147 -24.37 -2.77 -2.65
C ILE A 147 -25.55 -3.51 -3.27
N ILE A 148 -25.74 -3.34 -4.58
CA ILE A 148 -26.86 -3.93 -5.30
C ILE A 148 -26.55 -5.42 -5.33
N ARG A 149 -27.31 -6.19 -4.55
CA ARG A 149 -27.21 -7.64 -4.61
C ARG A 149 -27.75 -8.10 -5.96
N PRO A 150 -27.08 -9.05 -6.64
CA PRO A 150 -27.60 -9.61 -7.87
C PRO A 150 -29.00 -10.18 -7.62
N ALA A 151 -29.87 -10.05 -8.62
CA ALA A 151 -31.18 -10.68 -8.58
C ALA A 151 -31.01 -12.20 -8.43
N PRO A 152 -31.95 -12.91 -7.76
CA PRO A 152 -31.82 -14.35 -7.53
C PRO A 152 -31.83 -15.17 -8.82
N PHE A 153 -32.37 -14.59 -9.90
CA PHE A 153 -32.35 -15.13 -11.24
C PHE A 153 -32.24 -13.98 -12.24
N ALA A 154 -31.31 -14.10 -13.18
CA ALA A 154 -31.17 -13.17 -14.30
C ALA A 154 -30.60 -13.93 -15.51
N GLY A 155 -30.73 -13.36 -16.69
CA GLY A 155 -30.09 -13.94 -17.85
C GLY A 155 -30.24 -13.07 -19.09
N PHE A 156 -29.44 -13.36 -20.08
CA PHE A 156 -29.53 -12.73 -21.39
C PHE A 156 -29.21 -13.74 -22.48
N ILE A 157 -29.70 -13.43 -23.68
CA ILE A 157 -29.27 -14.05 -24.93
C ILE A 157 -29.00 -12.91 -25.89
N GLN A 158 -27.79 -12.90 -26.44
CA GLN A 158 -27.34 -11.98 -27.48
C GLN A 158 -27.16 -12.79 -28.76
N ASN A 159 -27.73 -12.27 -29.84
CA ASN A 159 -27.65 -12.85 -31.17
C ASN A 159 -26.91 -11.87 -32.10
N GLU A 160 -25.86 -12.37 -32.75
CA GLU A 160 -25.13 -11.64 -33.78
C GLU A 160 -25.17 -12.44 -35.06
N SER A 161 -25.99 -12.01 -36.02
CA SER A 161 -26.17 -12.71 -37.28
C SER A 161 -25.53 -11.94 -38.43
N ASN A 162 -24.89 -12.68 -39.33
CA ASN A 162 -24.25 -12.19 -40.54
C ASN A 162 -24.72 -13.01 -41.74
N PHE A 163 -24.95 -12.32 -42.86
CA PHE A 163 -25.30 -12.94 -44.12
C PHE A 163 -24.37 -12.38 -45.21
N GLN A 164 -23.56 -13.25 -45.79
CA GLN A 164 -22.58 -12.89 -46.82
C GLN A 164 -22.96 -13.59 -48.13
N VAL A 165 -22.94 -12.85 -49.23
CA VAL A 165 -23.12 -13.38 -50.59
C VAL A 165 -21.81 -13.20 -51.35
N SER A 166 -21.37 -14.24 -52.04
CA SER A 166 -20.16 -14.25 -52.85
C SER A 166 -20.49 -14.58 -54.30
N ASP A 167 -20.10 -13.70 -55.22
CA ASP A 167 -20.33 -13.84 -56.67
C ASP A 167 -19.26 -14.71 -57.38
N PHE A 168 -18.36 -15.37 -56.63
CA PHE A 168 -17.39 -16.29 -57.23
C PHE A 168 -18.07 -17.59 -57.69
N SER A 169 -17.98 -17.85 -59.00
CA SER A 169 -18.38 -19.00 -59.87
C SER A 169 -19.67 -19.79 -59.58
N ASP A 170 -20.06 -19.97 -58.33
CA ASP A 170 -21.09 -20.89 -57.86
C ASP A 170 -22.19 -20.20 -57.03
N GLY A 171 -22.12 -18.87 -56.85
CA GLY A 171 -23.14 -18.10 -56.14
C GLY A 171 -23.37 -18.60 -54.71
N THR A 172 -22.30 -18.64 -53.91
CA THR A 172 -22.38 -19.14 -52.54
C THR A 172 -22.83 -18.02 -51.59
N ALA A 173 -23.85 -18.32 -50.79
CA ALA A 173 -24.25 -17.45 -49.68
C ALA A 173 -23.96 -18.16 -48.36
N LEU A 174 -23.48 -17.43 -47.36
CA LEU A 174 -23.18 -17.92 -46.03
C LEU A 174 -24.02 -17.14 -45.02
N PHE A 175 -24.87 -17.85 -44.29
CA PHE A 175 -25.47 -17.33 -43.08
C PHE A 175 -24.67 -17.84 -41.88
N SER A 176 -24.26 -16.95 -40.98
CA SER A 176 -23.63 -17.32 -39.72
C SER A 176 -24.27 -16.56 -38.59
N THR A 177 -24.57 -17.22 -37.48
CA THR A 177 -25.12 -16.58 -36.29
C THR A 177 -24.36 -17.02 -35.04
N ARG A 178 -23.95 -16.05 -34.24
CA ARG A 178 -23.32 -16.26 -32.94
C ARG A 178 -24.36 -16.02 -31.84
N LEU A 179 -24.49 -17.00 -30.96
CA LEU A 179 -25.37 -16.96 -29.80
C LEU A 179 -24.52 -16.91 -28.54
N ASN A 180 -24.54 -15.77 -27.85
CA ASN A 180 -23.95 -15.64 -26.53
C ASN A 180 -25.07 -15.60 -25.50
N SER A 181 -24.97 -16.41 -24.46
CA SER A 181 -26.00 -16.51 -23.43
C SER A 181 -25.40 -16.60 -22.05
N MET A 182 -26.12 -16.03 -21.09
CA MET A 182 -25.81 -16.15 -19.68
C MET A 182 -27.09 -16.39 -18.88
N ILE A 183 -27.03 -17.30 -17.92
CA ILE A 183 -28.05 -17.50 -16.90
C ILE A 183 -27.37 -17.40 -15.54
N ASP A 184 -27.83 -16.49 -14.70
CA ASP A 184 -27.48 -16.36 -13.30
C ASP A 184 -28.53 -17.05 -12.44
N ILE A 185 -28.08 -17.97 -11.60
CA ILE A 185 -28.89 -18.59 -10.55
C ILE A 185 -28.18 -18.37 -9.22
N LYS A 186 -28.68 -17.43 -8.42
CA LYS A 186 -28.17 -17.13 -7.07
C LYS A 186 -26.64 -16.91 -7.03
N GLY A 187 -26.08 -16.22 -8.03
CA GLY A 187 -24.64 -15.91 -8.12
C GLY A 187 -23.77 -17.03 -8.68
N ALA A 188 -24.37 -18.10 -9.23
CA ALA A 188 -23.70 -19.01 -10.15
C ALA A 188 -24.13 -18.66 -11.58
N HIS A 189 -23.16 -18.35 -12.44
CA HIS A 189 -23.40 -17.89 -13.80
C HIS A 189 -23.04 -18.99 -14.79
N LEU A 190 -24.02 -19.49 -15.54
CA LEU A 190 -23.80 -20.39 -16.66
C LEU A 190 -23.66 -19.55 -17.93
N PHE A 191 -22.53 -19.67 -18.60
CA PHE A 191 -22.25 -19.04 -19.89
C PHE A 191 -22.23 -20.08 -21.00
N ALA A 192 -22.75 -19.72 -22.17
CA ALA A 192 -22.60 -20.49 -23.39
C ALA A 192 -22.44 -19.56 -24.60
N ASP A 193 -21.49 -19.90 -25.47
CA ASP A 193 -21.19 -19.21 -26.72
C ASP A 193 -21.14 -20.24 -27.85
N ALA A 194 -22.01 -20.09 -28.84
CA ALA A 194 -22.10 -20.99 -29.98
C ALA A 194 -22.15 -20.22 -31.30
N LEU A 195 -21.41 -20.72 -32.29
CA LEU A 195 -21.47 -20.28 -33.68
C LEU A 195 -22.21 -21.32 -34.50
N LEU A 196 -23.26 -20.90 -35.17
CA LEU A 196 -24.00 -21.70 -36.15
C LEU A 196 -23.74 -21.09 -37.52
N SER A 197 -23.53 -21.92 -38.54
CA SER A 197 -23.29 -21.48 -39.90
C SER A 197 -23.97 -22.40 -40.90
N TYR A 198 -24.54 -21.81 -41.93
CA TYR A 198 -25.21 -22.50 -43.01
C TYR A 198 -24.76 -21.92 -44.35
N ALA A 199 -24.19 -22.77 -45.19
CA ALA A 199 -23.81 -22.44 -46.56
C ALA A 199 -24.95 -22.81 -47.53
N PHE A 200 -25.34 -21.86 -48.37
CA PHE A 200 -26.24 -22.02 -49.50
C PHE A 200 -25.44 -22.08 -50.80
N GLY A 201 -25.90 -22.83 -51.80
CA GLY A 201 -25.26 -22.92 -53.13
C GLY A 201 -24.83 -24.35 -53.49
N SER A 202 -23.68 -24.50 -54.16
CA SER A 202 -23.14 -25.79 -54.60
C SER A 202 -22.59 -26.66 -53.46
N SER A 203 -22.13 -26.06 -52.37
CA SER A 203 -21.64 -26.75 -51.16
C SER A 203 -22.58 -26.49 -49.97
N GLN A 204 -23.79 -27.06 -50.02
CA GLN A 204 -24.75 -26.94 -48.92
C GLN A 204 -24.24 -27.65 -47.66
N GLY A 205 -24.28 -26.96 -46.54
CA GLY A 205 -23.83 -27.54 -45.28
C GLY A 205 -24.23 -26.71 -44.08
N PHE A 206 -24.73 -27.39 -43.05
CA PHE A 206 -24.87 -26.83 -41.71
C PHE A 206 -23.65 -27.22 -40.88
N SER A 207 -23.05 -26.26 -40.22
CA SER A 207 -21.98 -26.47 -39.25
C SER A 207 -22.29 -25.70 -37.98
N TRP A 208 -21.93 -26.26 -36.84
CA TRP A 208 -22.03 -25.56 -35.57
C TRP A 208 -20.78 -25.83 -34.73
N ASN A 209 -20.42 -24.86 -33.91
CA ASN A 209 -19.34 -24.96 -32.94
C ASN A 209 -19.79 -24.33 -31.63
N LEU A 210 -19.54 -25.02 -30.52
CA LEU A 210 -19.70 -24.49 -29.18
C LEU A 210 -18.35 -23.95 -28.72
N ASP A 211 -18.12 -22.64 -28.81
CA ASP A 211 -16.84 -22.02 -28.51
C ASP A 211 -16.52 -22.07 -27.01
N SER A 212 -17.51 -21.80 -26.16
CA SER A 212 -17.36 -21.88 -24.70
C SER A 212 -18.66 -22.29 -24.03
N ALA A 213 -18.55 -23.03 -22.93
CA ALA A 213 -19.69 -23.42 -22.10
C ALA A 213 -19.18 -23.72 -20.70
N TYR A 214 -19.42 -22.81 -19.75
CA TYR A 214 -18.86 -22.92 -18.42
C TYR A 214 -19.77 -22.32 -17.34
N VAL A 215 -19.65 -22.87 -16.14
CA VAL A 215 -20.21 -22.28 -14.92
C VAL A 215 -19.13 -21.44 -14.26
N LEU A 216 -19.49 -20.24 -13.85
CA LEU A 216 -18.64 -19.27 -13.16
C LEU A 216 -19.26 -18.94 -11.80
N ARG A 217 -18.44 -18.93 -10.76
CA ARG A 217 -18.86 -18.50 -9.42
C ARG A 217 -17.77 -17.64 -8.79
N ASP A 218 -18.20 -16.50 -8.27
CA ASP A 218 -17.33 -15.54 -7.60
C ASP A 218 -17.46 -15.66 -6.07
N SER A 219 -16.34 -15.49 -5.37
CA SER A 219 -16.27 -15.38 -3.92
C SER A 219 -15.70 -14.01 -3.55
N THR A 220 -16.57 -13.07 -3.21
CA THR A 220 -16.20 -11.71 -2.79
C THR A 220 -15.27 -11.74 -1.57
N ALA A 221 -15.55 -12.60 -0.59
CA ALA A 221 -14.78 -12.69 0.66
C ALA A 221 -13.34 -13.21 0.46
N LYS A 222 -13.11 -13.99 -0.59
CA LYS A 222 -11.80 -14.59 -0.89
C LYS A 222 -11.16 -14.01 -2.15
N HIS A 223 -11.71 -12.91 -2.68
CA HIS A 223 -11.31 -12.29 -3.94
C HIS A 223 -11.03 -13.32 -5.05
N SER A 224 -11.88 -14.34 -5.20
CA SER A 224 -11.57 -15.45 -6.11
C SER A 224 -12.73 -15.78 -7.03
N ARG A 225 -12.38 -16.33 -8.19
CA ARG A 225 -13.31 -16.75 -9.24
C ARG A 225 -13.01 -18.18 -9.64
N ALA A 226 -14.03 -19.02 -9.59
CA ALA A 226 -13.95 -20.39 -10.07
C ALA A 226 -14.72 -20.51 -11.39
N LYS A 227 -14.13 -21.16 -12.39
CA LYS A 227 -14.78 -21.53 -13.65
C LYS A 227 -14.67 -23.03 -13.88
N ILE A 228 -15.70 -23.67 -14.40
CA ILE A 228 -15.71 -25.09 -14.76
C ILE A 228 -16.45 -25.29 -16.07
N GLY A 229 -15.83 -25.99 -17.03
CA GLY A 229 -16.43 -26.32 -18.32
C GLY A 229 -15.46 -26.11 -19.47
N LYS A 230 -15.98 -25.86 -20.67
CA LYS A 230 -15.19 -25.44 -21.82
C LYS A 230 -14.83 -23.96 -21.67
N ILE A 231 -13.60 -23.69 -21.26
CA ILE A 231 -13.08 -22.36 -20.95
C ILE A 231 -11.92 -21.99 -21.90
N ASN A 232 -11.75 -20.70 -22.11
CA ASN A 232 -10.57 -20.16 -22.80
C ASN A 232 -9.58 -19.68 -21.73
N ILE A 233 -8.35 -20.21 -21.76
CA ILE A 233 -7.32 -19.79 -20.80
C ILE A 233 -6.80 -18.41 -21.23
N PRO A 234 -6.76 -17.41 -20.31
CA PRO A 234 -6.13 -16.14 -20.61
C PRO A 234 -4.65 -16.36 -20.92
N GLY A 235 -4.22 -15.94 -22.11
CA GLY A 235 -2.82 -15.99 -22.52
C GLY A 235 -2.06 -14.79 -21.94
N VAL A 236 -0.85 -15.03 -21.45
CA VAL A 236 0.09 -13.94 -21.12
C VAL A 236 0.93 -13.66 -22.37
N SER A 237 0.95 -12.41 -22.83
CA SER A 237 1.70 -11.99 -24.03
C SER A 237 1.25 -12.71 -25.31
N ASN A 238 2.17 -13.15 -26.18
CA ASN A 238 1.91 -13.78 -27.48
C ASN A 238 1.54 -15.28 -27.40
N GLN A 239 1.04 -15.76 -26.26
CA GLN A 239 0.61 -17.14 -26.12
C GLN A 239 -0.77 -17.36 -26.77
N SER A 240 -0.91 -18.46 -27.52
CA SER A 240 -2.22 -18.90 -28.01
C SER A 240 -3.15 -19.15 -26.81
N GLN A 241 -4.43 -18.78 -26.95
CA GLN A 241 -5.47 -19.02 -25.95
C GLN A 241 -6.28 -20.26 -26.35
N PRO A 242 -5.86 -21.49 -26.01
CA PRO A 242 -6.61 -22.68 -26.36
C PRO A 242 -7.94 -22.71 -25.60
N SER A 243 -8.98 -23.18 -26.29
CA SER A 243 -10.24 -23.56 -25.66
C SER A 243 -10.13 -25.01 -25.20
N LEU A 244 -10.38 -25.26 -23.91
CA LEU A 244 -10.26 -26.59 -23.33
C LEU A 244 -11.27 -26.82 -22.21
N TYR A 245 -11.61 -28.09 -21.97
CA TYR A 245 -12.45 -28.48 -20.85
C TYR A 245 -11.60 -28.54 -19.58
N ALA A 246 -11.80 -27.60 -18.67
CA ALA A 246 -11.04 -27.52 -17.43
C ALA A 246 -11.78 -26.82 -16.29
N MET A 247 -11.13 -26.84 -15.14
CA MET A 247 -11.43 -26.03 -13.98
C MET A 247 -10.36 -24.92 -13.87
N SER A 248 -10.78 -23.68 -13.66
CA SER A 248 -9.91 -22.54 -13.40
C SER A 248 -10.24 -21.93 -12.04
N LEU A 249 -9.22 -21.56 -11.28
CA LEU A 249 -9.33 -20.76 -10.07
C LEU A 249 -8.45 -19.52 -10.24
N GLU A 250 -9.08 -18.35 -10.23
CA GLU A 250 -8.46 -17.06 -10.48
C GLU A 250 -8.56 -16.19 -9.22
N ASN A 251 -7.53 -15.39 -8.96
CA ASN A 251 -7.58 -14.30 -7.98
C ASN A 251 -8.06 -13.03 -8.71
N LEU A 252 -9.04 -12.34 -8.13
CA LEU A 252 -9.67 -11.13 -8.64
C LEU A 252 -9.24 -9.93 -7.78
N GLU A 253 -7.95 -9.60 -7.80
CA GLU A 253 -7.44 -8.40 -7.12
C GLU A 253 -7.90 -7.11 -7.84
N ASP A 254 -8.07 -7.15 -9.17
CA ASP A 254 -8.36 -5.97 -9.98
C ASP A 254 -9.85 -5.58 -10.11
N ARG A 255 -10.79 -6.32 -9.48
CA ARG A 255 -12.24 -6.12 -9.72
C ARG A 255 -13.10 -5.86 -8.47
N GLN A 256 -12.57 -5.13 -7.49
CA GLN A 256 -13.43 -4.55 -6.46
C GLN A 256 -13.23 -3.05 -6.29
N TYR A 257 -14.38 -2.41 -6.09
CA TYR A 257 -14.58 -1.02 -5.74
C TYR A 257 -13.62 -0.55 -4.64
N ILE A 258 -12.75 0.39 -4.99
CA ILE A 258 -12.31 1.50 -4.15
C ILE A 258 -11.73 1.12 -2.77
N VAL A 259 -10.81 0.17 -2.75
CA VAL A 259 -9.59 0.36 -1.95
C VAL A 259 -8.45 0.04 -2.90
N ARG A 260 -8.00 1.06 -3.61
CA ARG A 260 -6.80 0.92 -4.45
C ARG A 260 -5.71 0.43 -3.50
N THR A 261 -5.08 -0.69 -3.83
CA THR A 261 -3.86 -1.08 -3.14
C THR A 261 -2.85 0.03 -3.46
N GLY A 262 -2.74 0.95 -2.52
CA GLY A 262 -1.74 2.00 -2.59
C GLY A 262 -0.39 1.35 -2.79
N TYR A 263 0.47 1.99 -3.57
CA TYR A 263 1.87 1.60 -3.65
C TYR A 263 2.50 1.88 -2.28
N ILE A 264 2.49 0.86 -1.42
CA ILE A 264 3.20 0.86 -0.14
C ILE A 264 4.63 0.41 -0.46
N ASP A 265 5.51 1.38 -0.64
CA ASP A 265 6.95 1.14 -0.74
C ASP A 265 7.62 1.87 0.42
N ASN A 266 8.66 1.28 0.99
CA ASN A 266 9.50 1.94 1.99
C ASN A 266 10.11 3.25 1.43
N GLN A 267 10.11 3.43 0.10
CA GLN A 267 10.54 4.65 -0.57
C GLN A 267 9.46 5.74 -0.71
N THR A 268 8.20 5.46 -0.36
CA THR A 268 7.13 6.50 -0.30
C THR A 268 6.96 7.13 1.08
N GLU A 269 7.81 6.73 2.03
CA GLU A 269 7.90 7.37 3.34
C GLU A 269 8.83 8.60 3.30
N PHE A 270 8.40 9.69 3.92
CA PHE A 270 9.21 10.88 4.09
C PHE A 270 8.90 11.58 5.41
N SER A 271 9.91 12.22 5.98
CA SER A 271 9.79 12.96 7.24
C SER A 271 9.77 14.45 6.96
N ILE A 272 8.90 15.17 7.66
CA ILE A 272 8.79 16.61 7.62
C ILE A 272 9.17 17.17 8.98
N ARG A 273 10.12 18.11 9.02
CA ARG A 273 10.58 18.72 10.28
C ARG A 273 9.81 19.95 10.70
N LYS A 274 9.28 20.68 9.72
CA LYS A 274 8.53 21.92 9.92
C LYS A 274 7.31 21.90 9.02
N THR A 275 6.25 22.63 9.38
CA THR A 275 5.07 22.74 8.52
C THR A 275 5.49 23.05 7.07
N ALA A 276 5.11 22.17 6.15
CA ALA A 276 5.59 22.19 4.79
C ALA A 276 4.45 21.99 3.79
N ARG A 277 4.57 22.69 2.67
CA ARG A 277 3.73 22.50 1.50
C ARG A 277 4.31 21.36 0.68
N VAL A 278 3.59 20.25 0.61
CA VAL A 278 3.96 19.09 -0.19
C VAL A 278 3.18 19.08 -1.49
N SER A 279 3.91 19.03 -2.60
CA SER A 279 3.36 18.91 -3.95
C SER A 279 3.84 17.61 -4.58
N VAL A 280 2.92 16.91 -5.23
CA VAL A 280 3.18 15.66 -5.92
C VAL A 280 2.95 15.85 -7.41
N GLU A 281 3.94 15.45 -8.21
CA GLU A 281 3.86 15.41 -9.66
C GLU A 281 4.12 13.97 -10.15
N VAL A 282 3.30 13.50 -11.09
CA VAL A 282 3.50 12.20 -11.75
C VAL A 282 3.56 12.44 -13.26
N ASN A 283 4.64 11.98 -13.91
CA ASN A 283 4.90 12.17 -15.34
C ASN A 283 4.78 13.63 -15.79
N GLY A 284 5.30 14.56 -14.97
CA GLY A 284 5.26 16.01 -15.22
C GLY A 284 3.90 16.68 -15.02
N LYS A 285 2.88 15.95 -14.52
CA LYS A 285 1.56 16.51 -14.19
C LYS A 285 1.41 16.67 -12.68
N PRO A 286 1.08 17.86 -12.16
CA PRO A 286 0.77 18.03 -10.74
C PRO A 286 -0.52 17.27 -10.40
N ILE A 287 -0.45 16.41 -9.40
CA ILE A 287 -1.59 15.62 -8.93
C ILE A 287 -2.33 16.37 -7.84
N ARG A 288 -1.61 16.72 -6.77
CA ARG A 288 -2.19 17.39 -5.59
C ARG A 288 -1.10 18.10 -4.80
N GLN A 289 -1.53 19.12 -4.07
CA GLN A 289 -0.72 19.83 -3.10
C GLN A 289 -1.45 19.84 -1.75
N VAL A 290 -0.73 19.55 -0.67
CA VAL A 290 -1.26 19.47 0.70
C VAL A 290 -0.32 20.21 1.65
N LEU A 291 -0.88 20.87 2.66
CA LEU A 291 -0.12 21.45 3.77
C LEU A 291 -0.03 20.38 4.87
N LEU A 292 1.19 20.00 5.23
CA LEU A 292 1.44 18.97 6.24
C LEU A 292 2.16 19.57 7.46
N GLU A 293 1.80 19.09 8.64
CA GLU A 293 2.47 19.41 9.90
C GLU A 293 3.80 18.63 10.01
N PRO A 294 4.67 18.92 10.99
CA PRO A 294 5.82 18.08 11.26
C PRO A 294 5.41 16.65 11.60
N GLY A 295 6.06 15.66 10.98
CA GLY A 295 5.75 14.24 11.19
C GLY A 295 6.30 13.34 10.10
N ASN A 296 6.04 12.05 10.25
CA ASN A 296 6.34 11.03 9.26
C ASN A 296 5.11 10.74 8.41
N TYR A 297 5.27 10.72 7.10
CA TYR A 297 4.19 10.52 6.16
C TYR A 297 4.53 9.44 5.15
N ARG A 298 3.52 8.69 4.73
CA ARG A 298 3.61 7.72 3.64
C ARG A 298 2.57 8.02 2.59
N ILE A 299 2.99 7.95 1.32
CA ILE A 299 2.08 8.10 0.19
C ILE A 299 1.52 6.72 -0.15
N LEU A 300 0.19 6.58 -0.09
CA LEU A 300 -0.47 5.34 -0.49
C LEU A 300 -0.82 5.34 -1.97
N ASP A 301 -1.65 6.28 -2.43
CA ASP A 301 -2.20 6.20 -3.79
C ASP A 301 -1.54 7.20 -4.73
N LEU A 302 -0.80 6.66 -5.70
CA LEU A 302 -0.26 7.40 -6.83
C LEU A 302 -0.84 6.83 -8.12
N PRO A 303 -1.38 7.67 -9.02
CA PRO A 303 -2.02 7.23 -10.25
C PRO A 303 -0.96 6.82 -11.30
N PHE A 304 -0.23 5.73 -11.05
CA PHE A 304 0.76 5.22 -11.97
C PHE A 304 0.11 4.58 -13.20
N THR A 305 0.66 4.86 -14.38
CA THR A 305 0.31 4.16 -15.62
C THR A 305 1.16 2.90 -15.79
N THR A 306 0.79 1.98 -16.68
CA THR A 306 1.69 0.87 -17.04
C THR A 306 2.91 1.42 -17.80
N GLY A 307 4.10 0.97 -17.43
CA GLY A 307 5.38 1.43 -17.96
C GLY A 307 6.24 2.14 -16.91
N LEU A 308 7.16 2.99 -17.36
CA LEU A 308 8.01 3.80 -16.48
C LEU A 308 7.26 5.06 -16.08
N ASN A 309 7.04 5.26 -14.77
CA ASN A 309 6.43 6.48 -14.25
C ASN A 309 7.47 7.31 -13.51
N GLU A 310 7.58 8.58 -13.86
CA GLU A 310 8.35 9.54 -13.09
C GLU A 310 7.48 10.11 -11.97
N PHE A 311 7.98 10.05 -10.75
CA PHE A 311 7.36 10.59 -9.55
C PHE A 311 8.27 11.69 -9.00
N VAL A 312 7.70 12.87 -8.75
CA VAL A 312 8.41 14.00 -8.12
C VAL A 312 7.61 14.48 -6.92
N LEU A 313 8.21 14.36 -5.73
CA LEU A 313 7.72 14.93 -4.49
C LEU A 313 8.52 16.20 -4.20
N ARG A 314 7.85 17.34 -4.08
CA ARG A 314 8.47 18.61 -3.69
C ARG A 314 7.89 19.04 -2.35
N ILE A 315 8.76 19.14 -1.35
CA ILE A 315 8.47 19.58 0.01
C ILE A 315 9.06 20.97 0.18
N GLU A 316 8.20 21.97 0.34
CA GLU A 316 8.57 23.36 0.59
C GLU A 316 8.23 23.70 2.04
N GLU A 317 9.25 23.76 2.89
CA GLU A 317 9.13 24.13 4.30
C GLU A 317 8.86 25.64 4.44
N ILE A 318 8.24 26.05 5.54
CA ILE A 318 7.84 27.45 5.77
C ILE A 318 9.01 28.45 5.83
N ASP A 319 10.23 27.98 6.08
CA ASP A 319 11.46 28.77 6.08
C ASP A 319 12.08 28.95 4.68
N GLY A 320 11.42 28.43 3.64
CA GLY A 320 11.85 28.48 2.26
C GLY A 320 12.82 27.37 1.87
N ASN A 321 13.09 26.40 2.76
CA ASN A 321 13.87 25.22 2.40
C ASN A 321 13.03 24.31 1.48
N VAL A 322 13.60 23.95 0.33
CA VAL A 322 12.91 23.13 -0.67
C VAL A 322 13.66 21.83 -0.87
N GLN A 323 12.99 20.72 -0.58
CA GLN A 323 13.49 19.37 -0.84
C GLN A 323 12.71 18.79 -2.03
N VAL A 324 13.43 18.20 -2.99
CA VAL A 324 12.84 17.57 -4.17
C VAL A 324 13.32 16.13 -4.25
N PHE A 325 12.38 15.19 -4.16
CA PHE A 325 12.62 13.78 -4.37
C PHE A 325 12.09 13.39 -5.73
N ARG A 326 12.99 12.91 -6.61
CA ARG A 326 12.62 12.39 -7.93
C ARG A 326 12.89 10.90 -7.98
N ARG A 327 11.91 10.12 -8.43
CA ARG A 327 11.99 8.67 -8.56
C ARG A 327 11.37 8.22 -9.88
N THR A 328 11.82 7.07 -10.36
CA THR A 328 11.23 6.41 -11.52
C THR A 328 10.75 5.03 -11.07
N ILE A 329 9.45 4.81 -11.15
CA ILE A 329 8.79 3.59 -10.69
C ILE A 329 8.34 2.80 -11.92
N PRO A 330 8.96 1.64 -12.21
CA PRO A 330 8.49 0.74 -13.25
C PRO A 330 7.21 0.03 -12.78
N ARG A 331 6.15 0.09 -13.59
CA ARG A 331 4.90 -0.63 -13.34
C ARG A 331 4.59 -1.55 -14.52
N GLU A 332 4.40 -2.82 -14.25
CA GLU A 332 3.92 -3.78 -15.24
C GLU A 332 2.62 -4.42 -14.74
N ALA A 333 1.66 -4.63 -15.64
CA ALA A 333 0.35 -5.18 -15.28
C ALA A 333 0.42 -6.64 -14.77
N ASN A 334 1.55 -7.33 -14.99
CA ASN A 334 1.71 -8.76 -14.70
C ASN A 334 2.72 -9.05 -13.57
N ILE A 335 3.26 -8.01 -12.91
CA ILE A 335 4.17 -8.18 -11.77
C ILE A 335 3.34 -8.05 -10.50
N MET A 336 3.42 -9.06 -9.63
CA MET A 336 2.82 -8.97 -8.30
C MET A 336 3.51 -7.87 -7.51
N GLN A 337 2.69 -7.05 -6.84
CA GLN A 337 3.19 -6.01 -5.96
C GLN A 337 3.82 -6.67 -4.73
N PRO A 338 5.00 -6.20 -4.29
CA PRO A 338 5.73 -6.79 -3.16
C PRO A 338 5.00 -6.66 -1.82
#